data_AF-A0A1I3J5Q8-F1
#
_entry.id   AF-A0A1I3J5Q8-F1
#
_cell.length_a   1.000
_cell.length_b   1.000
_cell.length_c   1.000
_cell.angle_alpha   90.00
_cell.angle_beta   90.00
_cell.angle_gamma   90.00
#
_symmetry.space_group_name_H-M   'P 1'
#
loop_
_entity.id
_entity.type
_entity.pdbx_description
1 polymer ?
#
loop_
_entity_poly.entity_id
_entity_poly.type
_entity_poly.pdbx_seq_one_letter_code
_entity_poly.pdbx_strand_id
1 'polypeptide(L)'
;MKKRFAAKILILALLFNSALPLFAAEDTTPKPYDDKEFPQTLKDIRRFEIITIGALPFVTLDTSLAYSTYRYARNDFDSAYKPDIFSASSYTQEEQKGIILTSVGICVGIGLTDLVVQIIKRSSKKRKVQVNYDDIAVIPISEDEDASVIPLPGQGEDSAEGSDSEIQEITE
;
A
#
# COMPACT_ATOMS: atom_id res chain seq x y z
N MET A 1 12.77 -30.73 27.86
CA MET A 1 11.38 -30.31 28.18
C MET A 1 10.79 -29.25 27.24
N LYS A 2 11.56 -28.24 26.80
CA LYS A 2 11.06 -27.12 25.94
C LYS A 2 10.44 -27.54 24.59
N LYS A 3 11.03 -28.53 23.90
CA LYS A 3 10.56 -29.00 22.57
C LYS A 3 9.16 -29.64 22.60
N ARG A 4 8.85 -30.40 23.67
CA ARG A 4 7.52 -31.01 23.88
C ARG A 4 6.46 -29.97 24.25
N PHE A 5 6.88 -28.84 24.83
CA PHE A 5 6.00 -27.73 25.16
C PHE A 5 5.66 -26.89 23.92
N ALA A 6 6.67 -26.58 23.09
CA ALA A 6 6.48 -25.91 21.80
C ALA A 6 5.57 -26.71 20.86
N ALA A 7 5.74 -28.04 20.80
CA ALA A 7 4.88 -28.91 19.99
C ALA A 7 3.40 -28.87 20.45
N LYS A 8 3.15 -28.81 21.77
CA LYS A 8 1.79 -28.70 22.32
C LYS A 8 1.14 -27.36 21.99
N ILE A 9 1.91 -26.26 22.00
CA ILE A 9 1.41 -24.93 21.63
C ILE A 9 1.05 -24.90 20.13
N LEU A 10 1.87 -25.50 19.27
CA LEU A 10 1.60 -25.58 17.84
C LEU A 10 0.33 -26.41 17.55
N ILE A 11 0.18 -27.56 18.22
CA ILE A 11 -1.02 -28.40 18.10
C ILE A 11 -2.26 -27.65 18.60
N LEU A 12 -2.16 -26.91 19.71
CA LEU A 12 -3.25 -26.11 20.25
C LEU A 12 -3.65 -24.99 19.30
N ALA A 13 -2.69 -24.28 18.69
CA ALA A 13 -2.95 -23.24 17.71
C ALA A 13 -3.60 -23.79 16.43
N LEU A 14 -3.21 -24.98 15.98
CA LEU A 14 -3.81 -25.67 14.85
C LEU A 14 -5.27 -26.09 15.13
N LEU A 15 -5.53 -26.63 16.32
CA LEU A 15 -6.87 -27.01 16.75
C LEU A 15 -7.79 -25.79 16.96
N PHE A 16 -7.24 -24.67 17.41
CA PHE A 16 -8.00 -23.43 17.60
C PHE A 16 -8.54 -22.86 16.27
N ASN A 17 -7.78 -22.99 15.18
CA ASN A 17 -8.25 -22.61 13.84
C ASN A 17 -9.37 -23.52 13.32
N SER A 18 -9.35 -24.81 13.69
CA SER A 18 -10.42 -25.76 13.29
C SER A 18 -11.73 -25.61 14.06
N ALA A 19 -11.72 -24.90 15.20
CA ALA A 19 -12.88 -24.71 16.06
C ALA A 19 -13.71 -23.47 15.70
N LEU A 20 -13.29 -22.68 14.71
CA LEU A 20 -14.11 -21.58 14.20
C LEU A 20 -15.29 -22.15 13.40
N PRO A 21 -16.55 -21.81 13.74
CA PRO A 21 -17.69 -22.27 12.97
C PRO A 21 -17.57 -21.76 11.53
N LEU A 22 -17.54 -22.70 10.58
CA LEU A 22 -17.70 -22.43 9.16
C LEU A 22 -19.17 -22.03 8.94
N PHE A 23 -19.48 -20.75 9.08
CA PHE A 23 -20.79 -20.22 8.70
C PHE A 23 -20.93 -20.31 7.18
N ALA A 24 -21.50 -21.42 6.70
CA ALA A 24 -22.01 -21.54 5.35
C ALA A 24 -23.35 -20.79 5.29
N ALA A 25 -23.30 -19.50 4.97
CA ALA A 25 -24.48 -18.72 4.59
C ALA A 25 -24.68 -18.80 3.07
N GLU A 26 -25.95 -18.78 2.67
CA GLU A 26 -26.50 -19.03 1.32
C GLU A 26 -25.89 -18.19 0.18
N ASP A 27 -26.15 -18.68 -1.06
CA ASP A 27 -25.57 -18.30 -2.35
C ASP A 27 -24.09 -18.67 -2.54
N THR A 28 -23.86 -19.75 -3.28
CA THR A 28 -22.53 -20.23 -3.69
C THR A 28 -21.90 -19.41 -4.81
N THR A 29 -22.57 -18.33 -5.24
CA THR A 29 -22.01 -17.38 -6.21
C THR A 29 -21.10 -16.40 -5.47
N PRO A 30 -19.80 -16.31 -5.81
CA PRO A 30 -18.91 -15.35 -5.19
C PRO A 30 -19.40 -13.94 -5.50
N LYS A 31 -19.91 -13.23 -4.48
CA LYS A 31 -20.23 -11.80 -4.61
C LYS A 31 -18.92 -11.02 -4.63
N PRO A 32 -18.80 -9.97 -5.47
CA PRO A 32 -17.67 -9.06 -5.40
C PRO A 32 -17.52 -8.47 -3.99
N TYR A 33 -16.28 -8.33 -3.52
CA TYR A 33 -16.00 -7.76 -2.20
C TYR A 33 -16.52 -6.32 -2.09
N ASP A 34 -17.16 -6.00 -0.97
CA ASP A 34 -17.59 -4.64 -0.67
C ASP A 34 -16.45 -3.83 -0.03
N ASP A 35 -16.38 -2.53 -0.30
CA ASP A 35 -15.32 -1.65 0.23
C ASP A 35 -15.30 -1.61 1.76
N LYS A 36 -16.45 -1.80 2.40
CA LYS A 36 -16.64 -1.74 3.86
C LYS A 36 -16.62 -3.11 4.54
N GLU A 37 -16.46 -4.19 3.78
CA GLU A 37 -16.50 -5.56 4.31
C GLU A 37 -15.35 -5.86 5.28
N PHE A 38 -14.17 -5.26 5.04
CA PHE A 38 -13.00 -5.47 5.90
C PHE A 38 -12.63 -4.20 6.69
N PRO A 39 -12.48 -4.28 8.01
CA PRO A 39 -11.95 -3.17 8.80
C PRO A 39 -10.54 -2.80 8.33
N GLN A 40 -10.24 -1.51 8.38
CA GLN A 40 -8.98 -0.99 7.86
C GLN A 40 -7.75 -1.62 8.53
N THR A 41 -7.82 -1.95 9.81
CA THR A 41 -6.73 -2.63 10.52
C THR A 41 -6.40 -4.00 9.91
N LEU A 42 -7.41 -4.75 9.44
CA LEU A 42 -7.16 -6.03 8.77
C LEU A 42 -6.53 -5.83 7.39
N LYS A 43 -6.90 -4.76 6.68
CA LYS A 43 -6.24 -4.38 5.41
C LYS A 43 -4.77 -4.03 5.65
N ASP A 44 -4.47 -3.31 6.73
CA ASP A 44 -3.11 -2.93 7.11
C ASP A 44 -2.27 -4.16 7.54
N ILE A 45 -2.83 -5.09 8.32
CA ILE A 45 -2.17 -6.36 8.69
C ILE A 45 -1.87 -7.22 7.47
N ARG A 46 -2.84 -7.36 6.55
CA ARG A 46 -2.64 -8.10 5.30
C ARG A 46 -1.48 -7.50 4.50
N ARG A 47 -1.40 -6.17 4.42
CA ARG A 47 -0.32 -5.48 3.71
C ARG A 47 1.04 -5.69 4.38
N PHE A 48 1.07 -5.62 5.71
CA PHE A 48 2.27 -5.92 6.50
C PHE A 48 2.75 -7.36 6.24
N GLU A 49 1.86 -8.35 6.24
CA GLU A 49 2.19 -9.74 5.95
C GLU A 49 2.76 -9.91 4.55
N ILE A 50 2.09 -9.36 3.53
CA ILE A 50 2.53 -9.43 2.13
C ILE A 50 3.93 -8.84 1.97
N ILE A 51 4.21 -7.70 2.61
CA ILE A 51 5.51 -7.04 2.52
C ILE A 51 6.59 -7.83 3.27
N THR A 52 6.31 -8.24 4.51
CA THR A 52 7.30 -8.95 5.33
C THR A 52 7.65 -10.33 4.78
N ILE A 53 6.65 -11.14 4.42
CA ILE A 53 6.85 -12.48 3.88
C ILE A 53 7.32 -12.41 2.42
N GLY A 54 6.78 -11.48 1.64
CA GLY A 54 7.15 -11.29 0.23
C GLY A 54 8.57 -10.76 0.04
N ALA A 55 9.10 -9.97 0.97
CA ALA A 55 10.48 -9.47 0.92
C ALA A 55 11.51 -10.52 1.35
N LEU A 56 11.11 -11.55 2.10
CA LEU A 56 12.00 -12.54 2.70
C LEU A 56 12.97 -13.23 1.73
N PRO A 57 12.58 -13.70 0.52
CA PRO A 57 13.54 -14.30 -0.41
C PRO A 57 14.62 -13.32 -0.88
N PHE A 58 14.24 -12.08 -1.18
CA PHE A 58 15.18 -11.06 -1.66
C PHE A 58 16.14 -10.60 -0.57
N VAL A 59 15.61 -10.29 0.60
CA VAL A 59 16.42 -9.86 1.75
C VAL A 59 17.35 -10.98 2.20
N THR A 60 16.93 -12.25 2.12
CA THR A 60 17.81 -13.39 2.47
C THR A 60 18.94 -13.56 1.46
N LEU A 61 18.70 -13.32 0.16
CA LEU A 61 19.76 -13.31 -0.84
C LEU A 61 20.73 -12.15 -0.58
N ASP A 62 20.22 -10.95 -0.31
CA ASP A 62 21.03 -9.76 -0.02
C ASP A 62 21.87 -9.94 1.25
N THR A 63 21.30 -10.49 2.32
CA THR A 63 22.06 -10.76 3.56
C THR A 63 23.11 -11.86 3.36
N SER A 64 22.81 -12.88 2.55
CA SER A 64 23.78 -13.93 2.20
C SER A 64 24.94 -13.35 1.40
N LEU A 65 24.65 -12.47 0.44
CA LEU A 65 25.66 -11.78 -0.35
C LEU A 65 26.51 -10.84 0.52
N ALA A 66 25.87 -10.03 1.35
CA ALA A 66 26.55 -9.09 2.24
C ALA A 66 27.44 -9.83 3.25
N TYR A 67 26.93 -10.90 3.86
CA TYR A 67 27.68 -11.73 4.81
C TYR A 67 28.87 -12.42 4.14
N SER A 68 28.68 -13.01 2.96
CA SER A 68 29.74 -13.70 2.23
C SER A 68 30.83 -12.74 1.77
N THR A 69 30.46 -11.55 1.31
CA THR A 69 31.41 -10.48 0.96
C THR A 69 32.18 -9.99 2.19
N TYR A 70 31.50 -9.79 3.31
CA TYR A 70 32.12 -9.41 4.58
C TYR A 70 33.11 -10.48 5.07
N ARG A 71 32.71 -11.76 5.01
CA ARG A 71 33.56 -12.90 5.37
C ARG A 71 34.77 -13.00 4.43
N TYR A 72 34.60 -12.78 3.14
CA TYR A 72 35.70 -12.78 2.16
C TYR A 72 36.73 -11.69 2.45
N ALA A 73 36.26 -10.45 2.68
CA ALA A 73 37.13 -9.32 3.00
C ALA A 73 37.88 -9.50 4.33
N ARG A 74 37.25 -10.14 5.32
CA ARG A 74 37.87 -10.40 6.63
C ARG A 74 38.92 -11.52 6.59
N ASN A 75 38.84 -12.43 5.62
CA ASN A 75 39.79 -13.54 5.46
C ASN A 75 40.82 -13.25 4.35
N ASP A 76 41.29 -11.99 4.26
CA ASP A 76 42.34 -11.56 3.33
C ASP A 76 42.11 -11.95 1.86
N PHE A 77 40.84 -11.99 1.43
CA PHE A 77 40.45 -12.38 0.07
C PHE A 77 40.88 -13.81 -0.32
N ASP A 78 40.98 -14.73 0.65
CA ASP A 78 41.27 -16.13 0.39
C ASP A 78 40.15 -16.77 -0.47
N SER A 79 40.59 -17.45 -1.53
CA SER A 79 39.75 -18.20 -2.47
C SER A 79 38.81 -19.22 -1.82
N ALA A 80 39.11 -19.69 -0.61
CA ALA A 80 38.24 -20.57 0.17
C ALA A 80 36.95 -19.87 0.65
N TYR A 81 36.93 -18.54 0.73
CA TYR A 81 35.82 -17.73 1.25
C TYR A 81 35.12 -16.92 0.16
N LYS A 82 35.22 -17.33 -1.11
CA LYS A 82 34.59 -16.62 -2.23
C LYS A 82 33.10 -16.34 -1.95
N PRO A 83 32.61 -15.14 -2.28
CA PRO A 83 31.20 -14.80 -2.09
C PRO A 83 30.31 -15.73 -2.93
N ASP A 84 29.47 -16.51 -2.25
CA ASP A 84 28.52 -17.41 -2.89
C ASP A 84 27.15 -17.30 -2.22
N ILE A 85 26.15 -16.99 -3.04
CA ILE A 85 24.77 -16.74 -2.64
C ILE A 85 23.86 -17.98 -2.80
N PHE A 86 24.34 -19.04 -3.44
CA PHE A 86 23.57 -20.26 -3.72
C PHE A 86 24.10 -21.49 -2.98
N SER A 87 25.37 -21.48 -2.55
CA SER A 87 25.97 -22.60 -1.82
C SER A 87 25.63 -22.58 -0.33
N ALA A 88 24.45 -23.10 0.02
CA ALA A 88 24.01 -23.26 1.40
C ALA A 88 24.93 -24.19 2.24
N SER A 89 25.70 -25.07 1.61
CA SER A 89 26.62 -26.02 2.26
C SER A 89 27.96 -25.41 2.68
N SER A 90 28.30 -24.20 2.21
CA SER A 90 29.56 -23.52 2.54
C SER A 90 29.52 -22.81 3.90
N TYR A 91 28.33 -22.71 4.51
CA TYR A 91 28.11 -22.03 5.79
C TYR A 91 27.95 -23.03 6.93
N THR A 92 28.50 -22.69 8.10
CA THR A 92 28.20 -23.44 9.31
C THR A 92 26.76 -23.21 9.75
N GLN A 93 26.19 -24.13 10.53
CA GLN A 93 24.79 -23.99 11.00
C GLN A 93 24.54 -22.71 11.82
N GLU A 94 25.57 -22.19 12.50
CA GLU A 94 25.46 -20.96 13.28
C GLU A 94 25.39 -19.73 12.36
N GLU A 95 26.23 -19.71 11.32
CA GLU A 95 26.21 -18.64 10.32
C GLU A 95 24.90 -18.62 9.54
N GLN A 96 24.40 -19.78 9.12
CA GLN A 96 23.14 -19.88 8.40
C GLN A 96 21.96 -19.37 9.25
N LYS A 97 21.94 -19.69 10.56
CA LYS A 97 20.96 -19.14 11.49
C LYS A 97 21.10 -17.63 11.63
N GLY A 98 22.33 -17.11 11.68
CA GLY A 98 22.59 -15.67 11.72
C GLY A 98 22.07 -14.95 10.49
N ILE A 99 22.32 -15.49 9.30
CA ILE A 99 21.84 -14.93 8.02
C ILE A 99 20.31 -14.91 7.97
N ILE A 100 19.65 -16.00 8.37
CA ILE A 100 18.18 -16.08 8.40
C ILE A 100 17.60 -15.13 9.46
N LEU A 101 18.20 -15.06 10.64
CA LEU A 101 17.71 -14.19 11.72
C LEU A 101 17.82 -12.72 11.34
N THR A 102 18.94 -12.33 10.73
CA THR A 102 19.16 -10.96 10.26
C THR A 102 18.22 -10.62 9.11
N SER A 103 18.01 -11.52 8.16
CA SER A 103 17.07 -11.29 7.05
C SER A 103 15.63 -11.13 7.54
N VAL A 104 15.17 -11.98 8.47
CA VAL A 104 13.85 -11.85 9.10
C VAL A 104 13.73 -10.51 9.83
N GLY A 105 14.75 -10.09 10.57
CA GLY A 105 14.77 -8.80 11.26
C GLY A 105 14.60 -7.61 10.31
N ILE A 106 15.34 -7.63 9.19
CA ILE A 106 15.25 -6.58 8.16
C ILE A 106 13.86 -6.58 7.52
N CYS A 107 13.30 -7.75 7.20
CA CYS A 107 11.95 -7.85 6.62
C CYS A 107 10.88 -7.25 7.52
N VAL A 108 10.92 -7.57 8.82
CA VAL A 108 10.01 -6.98 9.82
C VAL A 108 10.19 -5.46 9.88
N GLY A 109 11.43 -4.97 9.82
CA GLY A 109 11.71 -3.53 9.75
C GLY A 109 11.06 -2.84 8.54
N ILE A 110 11.17 -3.44 7.35
CA ILE A 110 10.55 -2.92 6.12
C ILE A 110 9.02 -2.92 6.25
N GLY A 111 8.43 -4.02 6.73
CA GLY A 111 6.99 -4.13 6.93
C GLY A 111 6.46 -3.10 7.93
N LEU A 112 7.15 -2.91 9.06
CA LEU A 112 6.79 -1.91 10.06
C LEU A 112 6.89 -0.49 9.50
N THR A 113 7.91 -0.22 8.68
CA THR A 113 8.08 1.08 8.03
C THR A 113 6.90 1.39 7.11
N ASP A 114 6.46 0.43 6.29
CA ASP A 114 5.26 0.61 5.45
C ASP A 114 4.00 0.84 6.28
N LEU A 115 3.82 0.08 7.36
CA LEU A 115 2.67 0.22 8.26
C LEU A 115 2.62 1.62 8.90
N VAL A 116 3.76 2.13 9.38
CA VAL A 116 3.86 3.49 9.96
C VAL A 116 3.55 4.55 8.91
N VAL A 117 4.12 4.45 7.71
CA VAL A 117 3.85 5.38 6.60
C VAL A 117 2.37 5.40 6.25
N GLN A 118 1.72 4.23 6.21
CA GLN A 118 0.30 4.12 5.89
C GLN A 118 -0.58 4.77 6.97
N ILE A 119 -0.24 4.59 8.25
CA ILE A 119 -0.93 5.24 9.37
C ILE A 119 -0.79 6.78 9.27
N ILE A 120 0.41 7.29 9.02
CA ILE A 120 0.68 8.74 8.90
C ILE A 120 -0.07 9.34 7.71
N LYS A 121 0.01 8.69 6.54
CA LYS A 121 -0.67 9.14 5.32
C LYS A 121 -2.19 9.16 5.50
N ARG A 122 -2.75 8.17 6.18
CA ARG A 122 -4.19 8.12 6.52
C ARG A 122 -4.59 9.22 7.50
N SER A 123 -3.79 9.44 8.55
CA SER A 123 -4.02 10.52 9.52
C SER A 123 -4.03 11.89 8.82
N SER A 124 -3.11 12.10 7.88
CA SER A 124 -3.01 13.33 7.09
C SER A 124 -4.20 13.51 6.12
N LYS A 125 -4.70 12.42 5.52
CA LYS A 125 -5.91 12.47 4.67
C LYS A 125 -7.16 12.87 5.46
N LYS A 126 -7.36 12.31 6.67
CA LYS A 126 -8.48 12.71 7.54
C LYS A 126 -8.45 14.21 7.89
N ARG A 127 -7.25 14.80 7.97
CA ARG A 127 -7.06 16.22 8.26
C ARG A 127 -7.23 17.14 7.04
N LYS A 128 -7.05 16.63 5.82
CA LYS A 128 -7.18 17.40 4.56
C LYS A 128 -8.54 17.25 3.86
N VAL A 129 -9.33 16.22 4.19
CA VAL A 129 -10.61 15.90 3.53
C VAL A 129 -11.80 16.77 4.01
N GLN A 130 -11.56 17.82 4.80
CA GLN A 130 -12.59 18.85 5.08
C GLN A 130 -12.52 20.02 4.09
N VAL A 131 -12.50 19.72 2.79
CA VAL A 131 -12.94 20.68 1.79
C VAL A 131 -14.20 20.06 1.20
N ASN A 132 -15.35 20.50 1.70
CA ASN A 132 -16.65 20.03 1.27
C ASN A 132 -16.97 20.68 -0.08
N TYR A 133 -16.78 19.93 -1.17
CA TYR A 133 -17.12 20.38 -2.52
C TYR A 133 -18.63 20.32 -2.80
N ASP A 134 -19.40 19.63 -1.94
CA ASP A 134 -20.86 19.55 -2.07
C ASP A 134 -21.54 20.88 -1.71
N ASP A 135 -20.80 21.83 -1.12
CA ASP A 135 -21.26 23.19 -0.78
C ASP A 135 -20.84 24.24 -1.83
N ILE A 136 -20.14 23.81 -2.89
CA ILE A 136 -19.82 24.69 -4.02
C ILE A 136 -20.92 24.51 -5.06
N ALA A 137 -22.02 25.25 -4.88
CA ALA A 137 -23.04 25.38 -5.91
C ALA A 137 -22.44 26.15 -7.09
N VAL A 138 -22.15 25.44 -8.19
CA VAL A 138 -21.81 26.07 -9.46
C VAL A 138 -23.12 26.58 -10.05
N ILE A 139 -23.47 27.83 -9.75
CA ILE A 139 -24.61 28.51 -10.36
C ILE A 139 -24.14 28.97 -11.75
N PRO A 140 -24.83 28.60 -12.84
CA PRO A 140 -24.50 29.15 -14.14
C PRO A 140 -24.74 30.67 -14.11
N ILE A 141 -23.86 31.45 -14.74
CA ILE A 141 -23.90 32.92 -14.77
C ILE A 141 -25.25 33.46 -15.28
N SER A 142 -26.00 32.66 -16.04
CA SER A 142 -27.34 32.97 -16.52
C SER A 142 -28.42 33.05 -15.42
N GLU A 143 -28.18 32.46 -14.25
CA GLU A 143 -29.16 32.35 -13.15
C GLU A 143 -28.82 33.24 -11.95
N ASP A 144 -27.70 33.98 -11.99
CA ASP A 144 -27.23 34.84 -10.90
C ASP A 144 -27.48 36.33 -11.25
N GLU A 145 -28.47 36.95 -10.61
CA GLU A 145 -28.87 38.35 -10.86
C GLU A 145 -27.76 39.36 -10.50
N ASP A 146 -26.79 38.99 -9.65
CA ASP A 146 -25.69 39.85 -9.21
C ASP A 146 -24.39 39.63 -10.02
N ALA A 147 -24.39 38.68 -10.96
CA ALA A 147 -23.21 38.37 -11.77
C ALA A 147 -23.01 39.41 -12.89
N SER A 148 -21.94 40.20 -12.77
CA SER A 148 -21.52 41.13 -13.82
C SER A 148 -20.37 40.56 -14.66
N VAL A 149 -20.54 40.56 -15.98
CA VAL A 149 -19.47 40.20 -16.92
C VAL A 149 -18.44 41.33 -16.93
N ILE A 150 -17.33 41.13 -16.24
CA ILE A 150 -16.22 42.09 -16.27
C ILE A 150 -15.54 41.97 -17.64
N PRO A 151 -15.49 43.05 -18.44
CA PRO A 151 -14.78 43.04 -19.70
C PRO A 151 -13.31 42.72 -19.45
N LEU A 152 -12.76 41.77 -20.19
CA LEU A 152 -11.34 41.47 -20.15
C LEU A 152 -10.56 42.74 -20.56
N PRO A 153 -9.57 43.19 -19.76
CA PRO A 153 -8.81 44.39 -20.09
C PRO A 153 -8.00 44.13 -21.36
N GLY A 154 -8.45 44.71 -22.47
CA GLY A 154 -7.85 44.55 -23.80
C GLY A 154 -8.83 44.51 -24.98
N GLN A 155 -10.15 44.40 -24.76
CA GLN A 155 -11.14 44.67 -25.81
C GLN A 155 -11.70 46.07 -25.62
N GLY A 156 -11.10 47.00 -26.38
CA GLY A 156 -11.56 48.38 -26.47
C GLY A 156 -12.96 48.47 -27.07
N GLU A 157 -13.64 49.53 -26.64
CA GLU A 157 -14.83 50.12 -27.24
C GLU A 157 -14.69 50.19 -28.75
N ASP A 158 -15.45 49.39 -29.49
CA ASP A 158 -15.87 49.67 -30.87
C ASP A 158 -16.83 48.57 -31.31
N SER A 159 -18.13 48.83 -31.13
CA SER A 159 -19.26 48.37 -31.98
C SER A 159 -20.58 48.58 -31.23
N ALA A 160 -20.88 49.83 -30.86
CA ALA A 160 -22.25 50.25 -30.70
C ALA A 160 -22.66 50.94 -32.01
N GLU A 161 -23.26 50.21 -32.95
CA GLU A 161 -24.25 50.76 -33.89
C GLU A 161 -24.87 49.64 -34.77
N GLY A 162 -26.17 49.40 -34.54
CA GLY A 162 -27.15 49.08 -35.58
C GLY A 162 -27.14 47.70 -36.23
N SER A 163 -28.17 46.89 -35.93
CA SER A 163 -29.20 46.53 -36.92
C SER A 163 -30.25 45.60 -36.30
N ASP A 164 -31.48 46.11 -36.18
CA ASP A 164 -32.69 45.30 -36.24
C ASP A 164 -32.67 44.41 -37.50
N SER A 165 -32.89 43.10 -37.35
CA SER A 165 -33.82 42.33 -38.20
C SER A 165 -33.77 40.82 -37.94
N GLU A 166 -34.97 40.25 -37.91
CA GLU A 166 -35.35 38.86 -38.26
C GLU A 166 -35.24 37.74 -37.22
N ILE A 167 -36.39 37.53 -36.57
CA ILE A 167 -36.92 36.21 -36.20
C ILE A 167 -36.95 35.32 -37.45
N GLN A 168 -36.33 34.14 -37.39
CA GLN A 168 -36.79 32.98 -38.17
C GLN A 168 -36.97 31.77 -37.26
N GLU A 169 -38.25 31.48 -37.07
CA GLU A 169 -38.85 30.20 -36.73
C GLU A 169 -38.36 29.13 -37.72
N ILE A 170 -37.80 28.03 -37.22
CA ILE A 170 -37.65 26.80 -38.02
C ILE A 170 -38.31 25.68 -37.23
N THR A 171 -39.52 25.39 -37.68
CA THR A 171 -40.30 24.18 -37.40
C THR A 171 -39.80 23.04 -38.29
N GLU A 172 -39.94 21.83 -37.74
CA GLU A 172 -39.86 20.48 -38.34
C GLU A 172 -38.50 19.75 -38.26
#